data_AF-A0A2D6PHB3-F1
#
_entry.id   AF-A0A2D6PHB3-F1
#
_cell.length_a   1.000
_cell.length_b   1.000
_cell.length_c   1.000
_cell.angle_alpha   90.00
_cell.angle_beta   90.00
_cell.angle_gamma   90.00
#
_symmetry.space_group_name_H-M   'P 1'
#
loop_
_entity.id
_entity.type
_entity.pdbx_description
1 polymer ?
#
loop_
_entity_poly.entity_id
_entity_poly.type
_entity_poly.pdbx_seq_one_letter_code
_entity_poly.pdbx_strand_id
1 'polypeptide(L)'
;NLGRSWVNWNFAGYEARTGDDSGGGWDEYRDMVTTMSEVAEANGCGRLLWEYSSELTRYGTPMALMLLPHWTDGCIGSMEGLYFEASTTTPYHFLMQSELSTGPSRAQRSLPYRSLDMDAGVDHMRQFGVRYYSPSSQRAINEARDHPDLTEVATTGPWTVFLVDGSDLVAPMDFEPVVFTDVDHSSWLDPSVEVFQEGSRAVQWTVGGLAAWQHLPSGAEPDQRALEPVQVSGIVSDVDSISFHVDRIGVPVIVRTSYFPNWEADGAAGPWRVTPNLMVVVPTGTDVTLTYGRTPVDIVSMLLGLLGLTGLFLLSRAPRPEEGPLPGPDLLSVGYDASAGLDAWVVGCAERRVAAREAHANLEHAPGDEDPADEDLPGGWSVDIDEPPATVDEPGETA
;
A
#
# COMPACT_ATOMS: atom_id res chain seq x y z
N ASN A 1 -8.83 -27.65 -3.43
CA ASN A 1 -8.25 -26.46 -4.09
C ASN A 1 -8.64 -25.21 -3.29
N LEU A 2 -7.88 -24.92 -2.22
CA LEU A 2 -8.17 -23.87 -1.22
C LEU A 2 -8.21 -22.45 -1.83
N GLY A 3 -7.53 -22.26 -2.97
CA GLY A 3 -7.53 -20.98 -3.68
C GLY A 3 -8.90 -20.59 -4.23
N ARG A 4 -9.68 -21.55 -4.74
CA ARG A 4 -11.00 -21.24 -5.35
C ARG A 4 -12.01 -20.78 -4.32
N SER A 5 -12.03 -21.38 -3.13
CA SER A 5 -12.92 -20.96 -2.03
C SER A 5 -12.54 -19.58 -1.49
N TRP A 6 -11.23 -19.31 -1.34
CA TRP A 6 -10.76 -17.99 -0.91
C TRP A 6 -11.09 -16.90 -1.93
N VAL A 7 -10.83 -17.14 -3.22
CA VAL A 7 -11.18 -16.19 -4.30
C VAL A 7 -12.68 -15.93 -4.30
N ASN A 8 -13.51 -16.97 -4.32
CA ASN A 8 -14.97 -16.80 -4.30
C ASN A 8 -15.44 -16.03 -3.06
N TRP A 9 -14.86 -16.29 -1.88
CA TRP A 9 -15.22 -15.60 -0.65
C TRP A 9 -14.96 -14.09 -0.72
N ASN A 10 -13.76 -13.70 -1.17
CA ASN A 10 -13.36 -12.29 -1.25
C ASN A 10 -14.13 -11.56 -2.35
N PHE A 11 -14.18 -12.13 -3.56
CA PHE A 11 -14.82 -11.48 -4.70
C PHE A 11 -16.34 -11.44 -4.60
N ALA A 12 -16.98 -12.42 -3.95
CA ALA A 12 -18.41 -12.34 -3.68
C ALA A 12 -18.78 -11.13 -2.82
N GLY A 13 -17.85 -10.58 -2.03
CA GLY A 13 -18.03 -9.35 -1.28
C GLY A 13 -18.42 -8.14 -2.14
N TYR A 14 -17.96 -8.12 -3.39
CA TYR A 14 -18.34 -7.15 -4.40
C TYR A 14 -19.47 -7.76 -5.24
N GLU A 15 -20.70 -7.29 -5.04
CA GLU A 15 -21.93 -7.62 -5.79
C GLU A 15 -22.75 -8.84 -5.35
N ALA A 16 -22.14 -9.93 -4.86
CA ALA A 16 -22.89 -11.18 -4.61
C ALA A 16 -23.30 -11.40 -3.14
N ARG A 17 -22.58 -10.81 -2.20
CA ARG A 17 -22.79 -11.03 -0.77
C ARG A 17 -23.91 -10.15 -0.25
N THR A 18 -24.90 -10.78 0.36
CA THR A 18 -25.94 -10.10 1.13
C THR A 18 -25.51 -9.93 2.58
N GLY A 19 -25.82 -8.79 3.19
CA GLY A 19 -25.64 -8.61 4.63
C GLY A 19 -26.57 -9.53 5.44
N ASP A 20 -26.31 -9.61 6.74
CA ASP A 20 -27.18 -10.28 7.71
C ASP A 20 -27.62 -9.32 8.82
N ASP A 21 -28.23 -9.83 9.90
CA ASP A 21 -28.70 -9.02 11.03
C ASP A 21 -27.58 -8.23 11.74
N SER A 22 -26.30 -8.57 11.51
CA SER A 22 -25.12 -7.88 12.02
C SER A 22 -24.55 -6.83 11.04
N GLY A 23 -25.18 -6.67 9.87
CA GLY A 23 -24.82 -5.74 8.82
C GLY A 23 -23.90 -6.33 7.75
N GLY A 24 -23.30 -5.46 6.94
CA GLY A 24 -22.35 -5.83 5.90
C GLY A 24 -22.97 -6.18 4.55
N GLY A 25 -22.18 -6.89 3.73
CA GLY A 25 -22.55 -7.24 2.36
C GLY A 25 -22.43 -6.07 1.37
N TRP A 26 -22.82 -6.35 0.12
CA TRP A 26 -22.65 -5.45 -1.01
C TRP A 26 -23.47 -4.17 -0.89
N ASP A 27 -24.70 -4.25 -0.40
CA ASP A 27 -25.56 -3.07 -0.30
C ASP A 27 -24.98 -2.04 0.68
N GLU A 28 -24.55 -2.45 1.88
CA GLU A 28 -23.89 -1.55 2.84
C GLU A 28 -22.58 -0.97 2.28
N TYR A 29 -21.79 -1.78 1.57
CA TYR A 29 -20.56 -1.31 0.92
C TYR A 29 -20.85 -0.29 -0.19
N ARG A 30 -21.80 -0.58 -1.08
CA ARG A 30 -22.22 0.31 -2.17
C ARG A 30 -22.78 1.62 -1.63
N ASP A 31 -23.55 1.56 -0.56
CA ASP A 31 -24.14 2.75 0.07
C ASP A 31 -23.03 3.62 0.72
N MET A 32 -22.00 3.01 1.33
CA MET A 32 -20.80 3.72 1.79
C MET A 32 -20.04 4.39 0.64
N VAL A 33 -19.80 3.67 -0.46
CA VAL A 33 -19.16 4.23 -1.67
C VAL A 33 -19.95 5.42 -2.20
N THR A 34 -21.26 5.28 -2.34
CA THR A 34 -22.15 6.34 -2.85
C THR A 34 -22.15 7.55 -1.92
N THR A 35 -22.24 7.32 -0.61
CA THR A 35 -22.19 8.39 0.40
C THR A 35 -20.87 9.14 0.34
N MET A 36 -19.74 8.45 0.18
CA MET A 36 -18.43 9.10 0.09
C MET A 36 -18.28 9.92 -1.19
N SER A 37 -18.87 9.49 -2.32
CA SER A 37 -18.95 10.32 -3.53
C SER A 37 -19.74 11.61 -3.29
N GLU A 38 -20.90 11.53 -2.65
CA GLU A 38 -21.73 12.70 -2.31
C GLU A 38 -21.02 13.64 -1.32
N VAL A 39 -20.36 13.08 -0.30
CA VAL A 39 -19.55 13.84 0.66
C VAL A 39 -18.40 14.56 -0.06
N ALA A 40 -17.73 13.90 -0.99
CA ALA A 40 -16.65 14.50 -1.78
C ALA A 40 -17.13 15.63 -2.69
N GLU A 41 -18.30 15.50 -3.32
CA GLU A 41 -18.90 16.57 -4.13
C GLU A 41 -19.23 17.80 -3.28
N ALA A 42 -19.76 17.59 -2.07
CA ALA A 42 -20.15 18.70 -1.17
C ALA A 42 -18.96 19.33 -0.43
N ASN A 43 -17.95 18.53 -0.08
CA ASN A 43 -16.89 18.95 0.85
C ASN A 43 -15.48 18.87 0.26
N GLY A 44 -15.31 18.41 -0.98
CA GLY A 44 -14.03 18.30 -1.69
C GLY A 44 -13.33 16.95 -1.56
N CYS A 45 -12.36 16.68 -2.45
CA CYS A 45 -11.57 15.44 -2.40
C CYS A 45 -10.65 15.39 -1.16
N GLY A 46 -10.27 14.17 -0.75
CA GLY A 46 -9.41 13.97 0.42
C GLY A 46 -9.23 12.51 0.80
N ARG A 47 -8.36 12.26 1.78
CA ARG A 47 -8.10 10.91 2.29
C ARG A 47 -9.11 10.53 3.37
N LEU A 48 -9.57 9.29 3.31
CA LEU A 48 -10.40 8.65 4.32
C LEU A 48 -9.57 7.70 5.18
N LEU A 49 -9.71 7.84 6.50
CA LEU A 49 -9.39 6.82 7.48
C LEU A 49 -10.71 6.29 8.07
N TRP A 50 -10.93 4.99 7.97
CA TRP A 50 -12.08 4.34 8.61
C TRP A 50 -11.66 3.62 9.89
N GLU A 51 -12.59 3.46 10.84
CA GLU A 51 -12.36 2.60 11.99
C GLU A 51 -12.19 1.14 11.53
N TYR A 52 -11.07 0.53 11.94
CA TYR A 52 -10.83 -0.88 11.69
C TYR A 52 -11.62 -1.77 12.64
N SER A 53 -12.08 -2.90 12.11
CA SER A 53 -12.61 -4.02 12.88
C SER A 53 -12.36 -5.33 12.12
N SER A 54 -12.15 -6.44 12.85
CA SER A 54 -12.10 -7.78 12.24
C SER A 54 -13.41 -8.17 11.54
N GLU A 55 -14.53 -7.57 11.97
CA GLU A 55 -15.86 -7.81 11.39
C GLU A 55 -16.00 -7.27 9.97
N LEU A 56 -15.09 -6.41 9.50
CA LEU A 56 -15.06 -5.92 8.12
C LEU A 56 -14.90 -7.05 7.09
N THR A 57 -14.49 -8.25 7.51
CA THR A 57 -14.59 -9.48 6.71
C THR A 57 -15.99 -9.76 6.16
N ARG A 58 -17.04 -9.14 6.72
CA ARG A 58 -18.42 -9.14 6.19
C ARG A 58 -18.56 -8.52 4.80
N TYR A 59 -17.60 -7.72 4.33
CA TYR A 59 -17.52 -7.26 2.93
C TYR A 59 -16.70 -8.20 2.03
N GLY A 60 -16.37 -9.41 2.49
CA GLY A 60 -15.45 -10.33 1.79
C GLY A 60 -14.03 -10.25 2.33
N THR A 61 -13.54 -9.04 2.60
CA THR A 61 -12.22 -8.77 3.15
C THR A 61 -12.27 -7.51 4.01
N PRO A 62 -11.49 -7.43 5.11
CA PRO A 62 -11.37 -6.18 5.87
C PRO A 62 -10.76 -5.03 5.05
N MET A 63 -10.15 -5.35 3.90
CA MET A 63 -9.51 -4.40 2.99
C MET A 63 -10.47 -3.82 1.95
N ALA A 64 -11.77 -4.13 1.98
CA ALA A 64 -12.69 -3.78 0.89
C ALA A 64 -12.78 -2.26 0.63
N LEU A 65 -12.66 -1.44 1.68
CA LEU A 65 -12.69 0.02 1.58
C LEU A 65 -11.42 0.60 0.95
N MET A 66 -10.33 -0.15 0.82
CA MET A 66 -9.14 0.28 0.06
C MET A 66 -9.44 0.52 -1.43
N LEU A 67 -10.57 0.01 -1.95
CA LEU A 67 -11.01 0.27 -3.32
C LEU A 67 -11.84 1.55 -3.49
N LEU A 68 -12.09 2.34 -2.44
CA LEU A 68 -12.76 3.64 -2.57
C LEU A 68 -12.14 4.56 -3.64
N PRO A 69 -10.80 4.63 -3.82
CA PRO A 69 -10.21 5.42 -4.90
C PRO A 69 -10.64 4.93 -6.28
N HIS A 70 -10.87 3.63 -6.47
CA HIS A 70 -11.36 3.09 -7.75
C HIS A 70 -12.80 3.55 -8.04
N TRP A 71 -13.66 3.55 -7.02
CA TRP A 71 -15.07 3.90 -7.19
C TRP A 71 -15.36 5.40 -7.25
N THR A 72 -14.43 6.23 -6.77
CA THR A 72 -14.57 7.68 -6.67
C THR A 72 -13.66 8.44 -7.63
N ASP A 73 -13.16 7.77 -8.67
CA ASP A 73 -12.21 8.32 -9.66
C ASP A 73 -10.99 9.00 -9.01
N GLY A 74 -10.51 8.44 -7.90
CA GLY A 74 -9.37 8.93 -7.13
C GLY A 74 -9.66 10.08 -6.17
N CYS A 75 -10.90 10.61 -6.13
CA CYS A 75 -11.24 11.75 -5.28
C CYS A 75 -11.21 11.42 -3.78
N ILE A 76 -11.67 10.22 -3.40
CA ILE A 76 -11.51 9.71 -2.03
C ILE A 76 -10.31 8.76 -1.99
N GLY A 77 -9.22 9.25 -1.43
CA GLY A 77 -8.03 8.46 -1.14
C GLY A 77 -8.26 7.53 0.06
N SER A 78 -7.60 6.39 0.08
CA SER A 78 -7.56 5.48 1.24
C SER A 78 -6.28 5.72 2.04
N MET A 79 -6.38 5.81 3.37
CA MET A 79 -5.20 5.78 4.24
C MET A 79 -4.53 4.40 4.29
N GLU A 80 -5.28 3.34 3.99
CA GLU A 80 -4.73 2.00 3.81
C GLU A 80 -4.36 1.72 2.35
N GLY A 81 -3.30 0.93 2.14
CA GLY A 81 -2.88 0.46 0.83
C GLY A 81 -2.55 -1.04 0.85
N LEU A 82 -2.50 -1.65 -0.33
CA LEU A 82 -2.31 -3.11 -0.50
C LEU A 82 -0.94 -3.62 -0.05
N TYR A 83 0.12 -2.85 -0.28
CA TYR A 83 1.49 -3.25 0.03
C TYR A 83 2.03 -2.46 1.22
N PHE A 84 1.66 -2.91 2.42
CA PHE A 84 2.08 -2.29 3.68
C PHE A 84 3.61 -2.19 3.79
N GLU A 85 4.36 -3.17 3.30
CA GLU A 85 5.82 -3.20 3.37
C GLU A 85 6.51 -2.28 2.36
N ALA A 86 5.78 -1.78 1.35
CA ALA A 86 6.34 -0.96 0.29
C ALA A 86 6.35 0.54 0.62
N SER A 87 5.68 0.97 1.69
CA SER A 87 5.63 2.37 2.11
C SER A 87 6.26 2.59 3.48
N THR A 88 7.17 3.57 3.55
CA THR A 88 7.75 4.04 4.81
C THR A 88 6.76 4.87 5.66
N THR A 89 5.52 5.12 5.19
CA THR A 89 4.44 5.69 6.01
C THR A 89 3.59 4.67 6.75
N THR A 90 3.70 3.37 6.42
CA THR A 90 2.86 2.32 6.99
C THR A 90 2.86 2.26 8.52
N PRO A 91 4.00 2.40 9.22
CA PRO A 91 4.02 2.40 10.69
C PRO A 91 3.08 3.45 11.31
N TYR A 92 3.03 4.65 10.74
CA TYR A 92 2.21 5.75 11.24
C TYR A 92 0.72 5.55 10.96
N HIS A 93 0.37 4.89 9.86
CA HIS A 93 -1.01 4.45 9.62
C HIS A 93 -1.49 3.54 10.74
N PHE A 94 -0.69 2.54 11.14
CA PHE A 94 -1.08 1.64 12.23
C PHE A 94 -1.14 2.34 13.60
N LEU A 95 -0.33 3.38 13.84
CA LEU A 95 -0.47 4.23 15.02
C LEU A 95 -1.83 4.95 15.03
N MET A 96 -2.16 5.67 13.95
CA MET A 96 -3.46 6.35 13.80
C MET A 96 -4.64 5.38 13.89
N GLN A 97 -4.57 4.25 13.19
CA GLN A 97 -5.62 3.23 13.23
C GLN A 97 -5.84 2.73 14.67
N SER A 98 -4.76 2.58 15.44
CA SER A 98 -4.83 2.13 16.84
C SER A 98 -5.50 3.14 17.76
N GLU A 99 -5.34 4.43 17.47
CA GLU A 99 -5.95 5.56 18.20
C GLU A 99 -7.39 5.84 17.77
N LEU A 100 -7.79 5.40 16.57
CA LEU A 100 -9.09 5.70 15.96
C LEU A 100 -9.99 4.47 15.79
N SER A 101 -9.63 3.35 16.42
CA SER A 101 -10.43 2.13 16.41
C SER A 101 -10.57 1.51 17.79
N THR A 102 -11.77 1.02 18.10
CA THR A 102 -12.02 0.28 19.35
C THR A 102 -11.35 -1.10 19.38
N GLY A 103 -11.21 -1.75 18.23
CA GLY A 103 -10.55 -3.04 18.04
C GLY A 103 -9.51 -3.00 16.92
N PRO A 104 -8.40 -2.27 17.07
CA PRO A 104 -7.47 -1.99 15.98
C PRO A 104 -6.61 -3.17 15.57
N SER A 105 -6.11 -3.14 14.34
CA SER A 105 -4.96 -3.94 13.92
C SER A 105 -3.65 -3.30 14.37
N ARG A 106 -2.72 -4.11 14.87
CA ARG A 106 -1.39 -3.70 15.33
C ARG A 106 -0.32 -4.57 14.67
N ALA A 107 -0.36 -4.62 13.34
CA ALA A 107 0.42 -5.56 12.55
C ALA A 107 1.93 -5.26 12.57
N GLN A 108 2.32 -3.99 12.70
CA GLN A 108 3.72 -3.59 12.81
C GLN A 108 4.23 -3.82 14.24
N ARG A 109 5.40 -4.45 14.38
CA ARG A 109 6.01 -4.72 15.69
C ARG A 109 6.71 -3.48 16.22
N SER A 110 6.89 -3.43 17.55
CA SER A 110 7.73 -2.44 18.24
C SER A 110 7.30 -0.98 18.07
N LEU A 111 6.04 -0.71 17.74
CA LEU A 111 5.48 0.64 17.72
C LEU A 111 4.78 0.99 19.04
N PRO A 112 4.82 2.26 19.48
CA PRO A 112 4.17 2.73 20.69
C PRO A 112 2.66 2.92 20.48
N TYR A 113 1.93 1.82 20.32
CA TYR A 113 0.48 1.85 20.11
C TYR A 113 -0.28 2.37 21.34
N ARG A 114 -1.26 3.26 21.11
CA ARG A 114 -2.31 3.61 22.07
C ARG A 114 -3.58 2.80 21.82
N SER A 115 -4.44 2.69 22.82
CA SER A 115 -5.85 2.32 22.57
C SER A 115 -6.58 3.49 21.88
N LEU A 116 -7.90 3.34 21.65
CA LEU A 116 -8.74 4.46 21.22
C LEU A 116 -8.45 5.71 22.07
N ASP A 117 -8.03 6.76 21.40
CA ASP A 117 -7.60 8.07 21.92
C ASP A 117 -7.93 9.09 20.82
N MET A 118 -9.14 9.67 20.90
CA MET A 118 -9.66 10.54 19.84
C MET A 118 -8.81 11.81 19.66
N ASP A 119 -8.33 12.41 20.75
CA ASP A 119 -7.52 13.64 20.69
C ASP A 119 -6.19 13.38 19.96
N ALA A 120 -5.48 12.30 20.31
CA ALA A 120 -4.26 11.92 19.61
C ALA A 120 -4.53 11.52 18.15
N GLY A 121 -5.60 10.76 17.90
CA GLY A 121 -5.99 10.33 16.57
C GLY A 121 -6.32 11.51 15.64
N VAL A 122 -7.06 12.52 16.12
CA VAL A 122 -7.35 13.74 15.36
C VAL A 122 -6.09 14.54 15.10
N ASP A 123 -5.20 14.70 16.08
CA ASP A 123 -3.92 15.38 15.88
C ASP A 123 -3.04 14.69 14.83
N HIS A 124 -2.96 13.36 14.87
CA HIS A 124 -2.19 12.57 13.92
C HIS A 124 -2.81 12.54 12.51
N MET A 125 -4.13 12.50 12.40
CA MET A 125 -4.84 12.74 11.13
C MET A 125 -4.49 14.12 10.56
N ARG A 126 -4.41 15.11 11.45
CA ARG A 126 -3.75 16.42 11.32
C ARG A 126 -2.50 16.33 10.47
N GLN A 127 -1.50 15.71 11.08
CA GLN A 127 -0.15 15.52 10.54
C GLN A 127 -0.14 14.88 9.15
N PHE A 128 -1.02 13.91 8.88
CA PHE A 128 -1.09 13.19 7.61
C PHE A 128 -2.00 13.79 6.54
N GLY A 129 -2.75 14.85 6.84
CA GLY A 129 -3.71 15.43 5.90
C GLY A 129 -4.86 14.47 5.59
N VAL A 130 -5.32 13.76 6.62
CA VAL A 130 -6.52 12.92 6.53
C VAL A 130 -7.73 13.81 6.69
N ARG A 131 -8.51 13.94 5.61
CA ARG A 131 -9.65 14.86 5.56
C ARG A 131 -10.90 14.27 6.16
N TYR A 132 -11.06 12.96 6.04
CA TYR A 132 -12.25 12.24 6.45
C TYR A 132 -11.93 11.15 7.45
N TYR A 133 -12.69 11.12 8.54
CA TYR A 133 -12.71 10.03 9.50
C TYR A 133 -14.08 9.35 9.47
N SER A 134 -14.12 8.02 9.41
CA SER A 134 -15.38 7.27 9.38
C SER A 134 -15.41 6.13 10.41
N PRO A 135 -15.83 6.39 11.66
CA PRO A 135 -16.05 5.35 12.67
C PRO A 135 -17.35 4.56 12.43
N SER A 136 -17.42 3.36 13.02
CA SER A 136 -18.61 2.51 13.00
C SER A 136 -19.07 2.05 14.38
N SER A 137 -18.18 2.06 15.39
CA SER A 137 -18.52 1.72 16.76
C SER A 137 -19.16 2.92 17.48
N GLN A 138 -20.17 2.64 18.31
CA GLN A 138 -20.87 3.71 19.04
C GLN A 138 -19.93 4.54 19.93
N ARG A 139 -18.88 3.90 20.48
CA ARG A 139 -17.88 4.58 21.30
C ARG A 139 -17.11 5.61 20.48
N ALA A 140 -16.52 5.21 19.36
CA ALA A 140 -15.75 6.12 18.51
C ALA A 140 -16.64 7.22 17.90
N ILE A 141 -17.88 6.89 17.51
CA ILE A 141 -18.85 7.88 17.00
C ILE A 141 -19.17 8.94 18.07
N ASN A 142 -19.41 8.54 19.33
CA ASN A 142 -19.71 9.49 20.40
C ASN A 142 -18.51 10.38 20.71
N GLU A 143 -17.32 9.79 20.86
CA GLU A 143 -16.08 10.54 21.09
C GLU A 143 -15.80 11.52 19.93
N ALA A 144 -16.08 11.12 18.68
CA ALA A 144 -15.93 12.00 17.52
C ALA A 144 -16.94 13.16 17.48
N ARG A 145 -18.22 12.91 17.85
CA ARG A 145 -19.26 13.96 17.95
C ARG A 145 -18.97 15.00 19.02
N ASP A 146 -18.29 14.59 20.09
CA ASP A 146 -17.92 15.48 21.20
C ASP A 146 -16.60 16.24 20.92
N HIS A 147 -15.85 15.89 19.87
CA HIS A 147 -14.56 16.49 19.54
C HIS A 147 -14.73 17.80 18.74
N PRO A 148 -14.13 18.93 19.17
CA PRO A 148 -14.39 20.25 18.57
C PRO A 148 -13.87 20.41 17.13
N ASP A 149 -12.89 19.60 16.73
CA ASP A 149 -12.25 19.65 15.42
C ASP A 149 -12.82 18.64 14.40
N LEU A 150 -13.91 17.96 14.77
CA LEU A 150 -14.60 17.01 13.91
C LEU A 150 -16.02 17.49 13.61
N THR A 151 -16.34 17.57 12.32
CA THR A 151 -17.68 17.96 11.87
C THR A 151 -18.36 16.78 11.20
N GLU A 152 -19.44 16.26 11.78
CA GLU A 152 -20.26 15.22 11.15
C GLU A 152 -20.90 15.74 9.86
N VAL A 153 -20.70 15.01 8.75
CA VAL A 153 -21.22 15.40 7.42
C VAL A 153 -22.15 14.37 6.80
N ALA A 154 -22.08 13.10 7.21
CA ALA A 154 -22.96 12.06 6.71
C ALA A 154 -23.08 10.87 7.68
N THR A 155 -24.14 10.07 7.50
CA THR A 155 -24.30 8.76 8.13
C THR A 155 -24.84 7.79 7.09
N THR A 156 -24.28 6.58 7.02
CA THR A 156 -24.70 5.53 6.10
C THR A 156 -24.48 4.14 6.70
N GLY A 157 -25.55 3.37 6.85
CA GLY A 157 -25.51 2.12 7.58
C GLY A 157 -24.88 2.30 8.99
N PRO A 158 -23.81 1.57 9.33
CA PRO A 158 -23.12 1.73 10.60
C PRO A 158 -22.10 2.88 10.62
N TRP A 159 -21.79 3.48 9.46
CA TRP A 159 -20.74 4.47 9.31
C TRP A 159 -21.26 5.88 9.59
N THR A 160 -20.49 6.66 10.34
CA THR A 160 -20.68 8.12 10.45
C THR A 160 -19.44 8.78 9.88
N VAL A 161 -19.58 9.76 9.00
CA VAL A 161 -18.45 10.43 8.34
C VAL A 161 -18.24 11.82 8.94
N PHE A 162 -17.01 12.11 9.32
CA PHE A 162 -16.58 13.39 9.88
C PHE A 162 -15.53 14.04 8.98
N LEU A 163 -15.62 15.36 8.82
CA LEU A 163 -14.53 16.20 8.35
C LEU A 163 -13.54 16.45 9.50
N VAL A 164 -12.26 16.44 9.17
CA VAL A 164 -11.16 16.77 10.08
C VAL A 164 -10.66 18.18 9.76
N ASP A 165 -10.77 19.11 10.71
CA ASP A 165 -10.34 20.49 10.50
C ASP A 165 -8.82 20.63 10.44
N GLY A 166 -8.26 21.41 9.51
CA GLY A 166 -6.81 21.67 9.44
C GLY A 166 -5.98 20.55 8.80
N SER A 167 -6.62 19.71 7.98
CA SER A 167 -6.01 18.55 7.31
C SER A 167 -5.57 18.82 5.86
N ASP A 168 -5.24 20.06 5.50
CA ASP A 168 -4.85 20.39 4.13
C ASP A 168 -3.62 19.60 3.68
N LEU A 169 -3.63 19.15 2.41
CA LEU A 169 -2.58 18.33 1.83
C LEU A 169 -1.23 19.07 1.76
N VAL A 170 -1.27 20.38 1.53
CA VAL A 170 -0.10 21.27 1.60
C VAL A 170 -0.42 22.36 2.60
N ALA A 171 0.45 22.54 3.59
CA ALA A 171 0.19 23.45 4.70
C ALA A 171 1.43 24.30 5.03
N PRO A 172 1.24 25.53 5.56
CA PRO A 172 2.32 26.27 6.17
C PRO A 172 2.88 25.53 7.39
N MET A 173 4.13 25.81 7.73
CA MET A 173 4.77 25.31 8.95
C MET A 173 4.86 26.42 9.99
N ASP A 174 4.63 26.08 11.26
CA ASP A 174 4.73 27.05 12.37
C ASP A 174 6.19 27.36 12.73
N PHE A 175 7.07 26.35 12.60
CA PHE A 175 8.47 26.41 13.01
C PHE A 175 9.43 25.99 11.90
N GLU A 176 10.63 26.58 11.92
CA GLU A 176 11.74 26.19 11.03
C GLU A 176 12.09 24.71 11.26
N PRO A 177 12.19 23.89 10.19
CA PRO A 177 12.58 22.49 10.31
C PRO A 177 14.01 22.30 10.85
N VAL A 178 14.26 21.13 11.41
CA VAL A 178 15.58 20.73 11.94
C VAL A 178 16.13 19.57 11.12
N VAL A 179 17.39 19.65 10.73
CA VAL A 179 18.08 18.59 9.99
C VAL A 179 18.74 17.63 10.99
N PHE A 180 18.47 16.33 10.86
CA PHE A 180 19.20 15.32 11.60
C PHE A 180 20.67 15.25 11.15
N THR A 181 21.60 15.21 12.10
CA THR A 181 23.04 15.04 11.81
C THR A 181 23.50 13.58 11.80
N ASP A 182 22.73 12.68 12.41
CA ASP A 182 23.07 11.28 12.68
C ASP A 182 22.00 10.28 12.20
N VAL A 183 20.91 10.76 11.59
CA VAL A 183 19.84 9.94 11.03
C VAL A 183 19.88 10.01 9.50
N ASP A 184 19.79 8.85 8.86
CA ASP A 184 19.67 8.73 7.41
C ASP A 184 18.35 8.05 7.04
N HIS A 185 18.16 7.74 5.75
CA HIS A 185 16.91 7.12 5.30
C HIS A 185 16.66 5.72 5.90
N SER A 186 17.71 4.99 6.29
CA SER A 186 17.65 3.63 6.84
C SER A 186 17.41 3.60 8.36
N SER A 187 17.90 4.59 9.10
CA SER A 187 17.71 4.72 10.56
C SER A 187 16.53 5.61 10.96
N TRP A 188 15.71 6.03 9.99
CA TRP A 188 14.65 7.02 10.16
C TRP A 188 13.53 6.69 11.14
N LEU A 189 13.12 5.41 11.22
CA LEU A 189 11.82 5.05 11.77
C LEU A 189 11.65 5.49 13.22
N ASP A 190 12.57 5.11 14.10
CA ASP A 190 12.42 5.33 15.55
C ASP A 190 12.44 6.84 15.89
N PRO A 191 13.44 7.64 15.45
CA PRO A 191 13.44 9.09 15.71
C PRO A 191 12.21 9.81 15.13
N SER A 192 11.75 9.37 13.96
CA SER A 192 10.57 9.97 13.32
C SER A 192 9.26 9.59 14.02
N VAL A 193 9.16 8.38 14.58
CA VAL A 193 8.04 7.98 15.45
C VAL A 193 8.04 8.81 16.73
N GLU A 194 9.19 9.07 17.36
CA GLU A 194 9.26 9.93 18.54
C GLU A 194 8.69 11.32 18.27
N VAL A 195 9.11 11.97 17.18
CA VAL A 195 8.60 13.29 16.77
C VAL A 195 7.10 13.25 16.44
N PHE A 196 6.64 12.22 15.71
CA PHE A 196 5.22 12.08 15.37
C PHE A 196 4.32 12.04 16.62
N GLN A 197 4.80 11.38 17.67
CA GLN A 197 4.09 11.19 18.93
C GLN A 197 4.00 12.46 19.80
N GLU A 198 4.80 13.49 19.52
CA GLU A 198 4.72 14.80 20.17
C GLU A 198 3.51 15.63 19.68
N GLY A 199 3.03 15.32 18.47
CA GLY A 199 1.83 15.90 17.89
C GLY A 199 2.10 16.95 16.80
N SER A 200 1.02 17.49 16.22
CA SER A 200 1.06 18.37 15.03
C SER A 200 1.76 19.70 15.24
N ARG A 201 1.98 20.10 16.50
CA ARG A 201 2.70 21.31 16.89
C ARG A 201 4.20 21.08 17.15
N ALA A 202 4.68 19.85 16.98
CA ALA A 202 6.10 19.53 17.12
C ALA A 202 6.93 20.19 16.00
N VAL A 203 8.18 20.55 16.33
CA VAL A 203 9.14 20.98 15.32
C VAL A 203 9.46 19.78 14.44
N GLN A 204 9.27 19.94 13.14
CA GLN A 204 9.43 18.84 12.20
C GLN A 204 10.91 18.64 11.86
N TRP A 205 11.31 17.37 11.75
CA TRP A 205 12.70 16.99 11.49
C TRP A 205 12.88 16.42 10.09
N THR A 206 14.07 16.60 9.50
CA THR A 206 14.34 16.27 8.10
C THR A 206 15.64 15.50 7.90
N VAL A 207 15.68 14.71 6.81
CA VAL A 207 16.94 14.21 6.24
C VAL A 207 17.36 15.15 5.11
N GLY A 208 18.48 15.85 5.31
CA GLY A 208 18.88 16.97 4.46
C GLY A 208 18.02 18.21 4.70
N GLY A 209 18.37 19.33 4.07
CA GLY A 209 17.69 20.59 4.26
C GLY A 209 18.57 21.78 3.89
N LEU A 210 18.10 22.98 4.20
CA LEU A 210 18.91 24.19 4.03
C LEU A 210 20.06 24.24 5.04
N ALA A 211 21.20 24.79 4.61
CA ALA A 211 22.36 24.99 5.49
C ALA A 211 22.10 25.99 6.64
N ALA A 212 21.10 26.85 6.49
CA ALA A 212 20.72 27.85 7.49
C ALA A 212 19.86 27.28 8.63
N TRP A 213 19.22 26.12 8.42
CA TRP A 213 18.40 25.46 9.42
C TRP A 213 19.24 24.97 10.61
N GLN A 214 18.57 24.53 11.66
CA GLN A 214 19.23 23.85 12.77
C GLN A 214 19.70 22.47 12.33
N HIS A 215 20.90 22.07 12.77
CA HIS A 215 21.47 20.75 12.52
C HIS A 215 21.79 20.14 13.87
N LEU A 216 21.04 19.12 14.27
CA LEU A 216 21.12 18.52 15.60
C LEU A 216 21.10 16.98 15.51
N PRO A 217 21.72 16.27 16.47
CA PRO A 217 21.57 14.83 16.56
C PRO A 217 20.16 14.46 17.05
N SER A 218 19.74 13.22 16.75
CA SER A 218 18.51 12.64 17.27
C SER A 218 18.43 12.70 18.81
N GLY A 219 17.22 12.95 19.33
CA GLY A 219 16.97 13.10 20.76
C GLY A 219 17.39 14.45 21.39
N ALA A 220 17.97 15.36 20.62
CA ALA A 220 18.19 16.74 21.07
C ALA A 220 16.89 17.56 21.04
N GLU A 221 16.74 18.51 21.95
CA GLU A 221 15.61 19.44 21.97
C GLU A 221 15.88 20.63 21.03
N PRO A 222 15.07 20.85 19.99
CA PRO A 222 15.29 21.92 19.02
C PRO A 222 14.74 23.26 19.50
N ASP A 223 15.36 24.37 19.08
CA ASP A 223 14.78 25.70 19.31
C ASP A 223 13.53 25.87 18.44
N GLN A 224 12.42 26.32 19.03
CA GLN A 224 11.20 26.67 18.30
C GLN A 224 11.35 28.03 17.59
N ARG A 225 11.93 28.02 16.38
CA ARG A 225 12.09 29.21 15.56
C ARG A 225 10.83 29.45 14.73
N ALA A 226 9.97 30.35 15.21
CA ALA A 226 8.73 30.69 14.53
C ALA A 226 8.99 31.20 13.10
N LEU A 227 8.16 30.76 12.17
CA LEU A 227 8.20 31.19 10.78
C LEU A 227 7.25 32.36 10.53
N GLU A 228 7.57 33.13 9.50
CA GLU A 228 6.65 34.13 8.98
C GLU A 228 5.40 33.46 8.39
N PRO A 229 4.19 33.99 8.61
CA PRO A 229 2.98 33.42 8.01
C PRO A 229 3.06 33.39 6.48
N VAL A 230 2.70 32.24 5.90
CA VAL A 230 2.56 32.02 4.45
C VAL A 230 1.18 31.42 4.18
N GLN A 231 0.54 31.88 3.10
CA GLN A 231 -0.73 31.35 2.63
C GLN A 231 -0.48 30.40 1.47
N VAL A 232 -1.05 29.20 1.57
CA VAL A 232 -1.03 28.19 0.50
C VAL A 232 -2.41 28.15 -0.14
N SER A 233 -2.47 28.13 -1.46
CA SER A 233 -3.72 28.08 -2.21
C SER A 233 -3.56 27.29 -3.51
N GLY A 234 -4.68 26.98 -4.18
CA GLY A 234 -4.65 26.33 -5.49
C GLY A 234 -3.98 24.94 -5.47
N ILE A 235 -4.15 24.19 -4.38
CA ILE A 235 -3.58 22.85 -4.24
C ILE A 235 -4.29 21.91 -5.22
N VAL A 236 -3.54 21.36 -6.16
CA VAL A 236 -3.99 20.33 -7.11
C VAL A 236 -3.08 19.12 -6.96
N SER A 237 -3.68 17.95 -6.73
CA SER A 237 -2.98 16.67 -6.66
C SER A 237 -3.49 15.77 -7.76
N ASP A 238 -2.57 15.29 -8.59
CA ASP A 238 -2.79 14.27 -9.61
C ASP A 238 -2.11 12.96 -9.17
N VAL A 239 -2.04 11.99 -10.09
CA VAL A 239 -1.45 10.67 -9.85
C VAL A 239 0.05 10.75 -9.53
N ASP A 240 0.78 11.59 -10.26
CA ASP A 240 2.24 11.71 -10.17
C ASP A 240 2.71 13.17 -9.99
N SER A 241 1.80 14.10 -9.70
CA SER A 241 2.15 15.50 -9.45
C SER A 241 1.32 16.17 -8.38
N ILE A 242 1.91 17.16 -7.72
CA ILE A 242 1.25 18.04 -6.76
C ILE A 242 1.67 19.47 -7.11
N SER A 243 0.72 20.38 -7.30
CA SER A 243 1.00 21.80 -7.53
C SER A 243 0.22 22.68 -6.57
N PHE A 244 0.79 23.83 -6.22
CA PHE A 244 0.17 24.81 -5.34
C PHE A 244 0.82 26.19 -5.52
N HIS A 245 0.13 27.21 -5.02
CA HIS A 245 0.56 28.60 -5.02
C HIS A 245 0.84 29.09 -3.60
N VAL A 246 1.90 29.89 -3.43
CA VAL A 246 2.24 30.58 -2.19
C VAL A 246 2.31 32.09 -2.39
N ASP A 247 1.87 32.85 -1.39
CA ASP A 247 1.96 34.31 -1.39
C ASP A 247 3.34 34.84 -1.01
N ARG A 248 4.17 33.99 -0.39
CA ARG A 248 5.53 34.32 0.06
C ARG A 248 6.50 33.18 -0.22
N ILE A 249 7.63 33.53 -0.83
CA ILE A 249 8.76 32.62 -1.06
C ILE A 249 9.71 32.57 0.13
N GLY A 250 10.53 31.52 0.20
CA GLY A 250 11.58 31.36 1.22
C GLY A 250 11.10 30.86 2.58
N VAL A 251 9.79 30.68 2.78
CA VAL A 251 9.20 30.05 3.98
C VAL A 251 8.90 28.59 3.68
N PRO A 252 9.38 27.62 4.47
CA PRO A 252 9.13 26.20 4.21
C PRO A 252 7.64 25.86 4.35
N VAL A 253 7.17 24.97 3.47
CA VAL A 253 5.82 24.41 3.49
C VAL A 253 5.90 22.89 3.49
N ILE A 254 4.98 22.24 4.22
CA ILE A 254 4.89 20.79 4.27
C ILE A 254 3.92 20.30 3.20
N VAL A 255 4.32 19.28 2.46
CA VAL A 255 3.49 18.52 1.52
C VAL A 255 3.25 17.16 2.14
N ARG A 256 2.01 16.91 2.60
CA ARG A 256 1.61 15.71 3.33
C ARG A 256 1.41 14.50 2.41
N THR A 257 2.32 14.29 1.46
CA THR A 257 2.41 13.10 0.61
C THR A 257 3.68 12.34 0.97
N SER A 258 3.61 11.01 0.92
CA SER A 258 4.73 10.15 1.28
C SER A 258 5.99 10.51 0.48
N TYR A 259 7.09 10.75 1.20
CA TYR A 259 8.38 10.94 0.56
C TYR A 259 8.88 9.65 -0.08
N PHE A 260 9.42 9.81 -1.28
CA PHE A 260 10.23 8.85 -2.01
C PHE A 260 11.35 9.62 -2.73
N PRO A 261 12.52 9.01 -2.96
CA PRO A 261 13.67 9.71 -3.56
C PRO A 261 13.45 10.25 -4.98
N ASN A 262 12.42 9.78 -5.68
CA ASN A 262 12.15 10.15 -7.06
C ASN A 262 11.34 11.45 -7.20
N TRP A 263 10.85 12.03 -6.11
CA TRP A 263 10.16 13.32 -6.18
C TRP A 263 11.12 14.45 -6.54
N GLU A 264 10.74 15.25 -7.53
CA GLU A 264 11.46 16.44 -7.96
C GLU A 264 10.55 17.66 -7.79
N ALA A 265 11.11 18.80 -7.38
CA ALA A 265 10.38 20.05 -7.23
C ALA A 265 10.87 21.10 -8.24
N ASP A 266 9.93 21.73 -8.93
CA ASP A 266 10.13 22.95 -9.70
C ASP A 266 9.51 24.15 -8.96
N GLY A 267 10.17 25.31 -9.00
CA GLY A 267 9.76 26.49 -8.24
C GLY A 267 10.05 26.41 -6.73
N ALA A 268 10.77 25.40 -6.25
CA ALA A 268 11.17 25.26 -4.86
C ALA A 268 12.52 24.54 -4.69
N ALA A 269 13.16 24.74 -3.54
CA ALA A 269 14.26 23.89 -3.07
C ALA A 269 13.71 22.68 -2.29
N GLY A 270 14.34 21.52 -2.46
CA GLY A 270 13.85 20.23 -1.95
C GLY A 270 13.36 19.33 -3.10
N PRO A 271 12.44 18.39 -2.85
CA PRO A 271 11.83 18.06 -1.55
C PRO A 271 12.78 17.28 -0.64
N TRP A 272 12.71 17.55 0.66
CA TRP A 272 13.40 16.74 1.68
C TRP A 272 12.40 15.86 2.42
N ARG A 273 12.84 14.67 2.83
CA ARG A 273 12.08 13.80 3.73
C ARG A 273 11.90 14.51 5.07
N VAL A 274 10.66 14.70 5.50
CA VAL A 274 10.31 15.30 6.80
C VAL A 274 9.47 14.31 7.62
N THR A 275 9.55 14.39 8.94
CA THR A 275 8.70 13.60 9.87
C THR A 275 7.22 13.81 9.54
N PRO A 276 6.36 12.76 9.61
CA PRO A 276 6.67 11.35 9.86
C PRO A 276 7.27 10.55 8.67
N ASN A 277 7.00 10.95 7.43
CA ASN A 277 7.68 10.51 6.19
C ASN A 277 7.02 11.26 5.03
N LEU A 278 6.92 12.57 5.17
CA LEU A 278 6.28 13.48 4.24
C LEU A 278 7.37 14.27 3.51
N MET A 279 6.97 15.29 2.76
CA MET A 279 7.91 16.16 2.06
C MET A 279 7.86 17.57 2.63
N VAL A 280 9.01 18.23 2.72
CA VAL A 280 9.10 19.68 2.93
C VAL A 280 9.82 20.31 1.75
N VAL A 281 9.30 21.45 1.30
CA VAL A 281 9.91 22.27 0.24
C VAL A 281 10.00 23.72 0.69
N VAL A 282 10.99 24.45 0.16
CA VAL A 282 11.12 25.89 0.37
C VAL A 282 10.89 26.58 -0.97
N PRO A 283 9.72 27.24 -1.18
CA PRO A 283 9.39 27.90 -2.43
C PRO A 283 10.45 28.94 -2.82
N THR A 284 10.93 28.88 -4.05
CA THR A 284 11.83 29.86 -4.69
C THR A 284 11.07 30.70 -5.72
N GLY A 285 9.92 30.21 -6.19
CA GLY A 285 8.88 30.94 -6.91
C GLY A 285 7.52 30.84 -6.20
N THR A 286 6.54 31.60 -6.67
CA THR A 286 5.18 31.61 -6.09
C THR A 286 4.37 30.38 -6.48
N ASP A 287 4.71 29.75 -7.60
CA ASP A 287 4.04 28.55 -8.10
C ASP A 287 5.02 27.39 -7.98
N VAL A 288 4.62 26.35 -7.25
CA VAL A 288 5.46 25.18 -6.95
C VAL A 288 4.80 23.95 -7.53
N THR A 289 5.59 23.11 -8.18
CA THR A 289 5.14 21.81 -8.71
C THR A 289 6.10 20.73 -8.28
N LEU A 290 5.58 19.67 -7.65
CA LEU A 290 6.30 18.44 -7.36
C LEU A 290 5.85 17.38 -8.37
N THR A 291 6.80 16.67 -8.97
CA THR A 291 6.54 15.57 -9.92
C THR A 291 7.29 14.32 -9.50
N TYR A 292 6.63 13.17 -9.57
CA TYR A 292 7.27 11.89 -9.33
C TYR A 292 8.08 11.48 -10.57
N GLY A 293 9.39 11.64 -10.47
CA GLY A 293 10.34 11.39 -11.54
C GLY A 293 10.41 9.92 -11.94
N ARG A 294 10.71 9.70 -13.24
CA ARG A 294 11.04 8.37 -13.76
C ARG A 294 12.54 8.15 -13.66
N THR A 295 12.93 6.96 -13.24
CA THR A 295 14.34 6.58 -13.22
C THR A 295 14.82 6.17 -14.63
N PRO A 296 16.14 6.23 -14.92
CA PRO A 296 16.68 5.69 -16.17
C PRO A 296 16.33 4.22 -16.39
N VAL A 297 16.20 3.44 -15.30
CA VAL A 297 15.78 2.04 -15.34
C VAL A 297 14.36 1.91 -15.86
N ASP A 298 13.44 2.79 -15.46
CA ASP A 298 12.06 2.80 -15.97
C ASP A 298 12.05 3.05 -17.48
N ILE A 299 12.86 3.99 -17.97
CA ILE A 299 12.97 4.32 -19.40
C ILE A 299 13.49 3.11 -20.19
N VAL A 300 14.59 2.49 -19.75
CA VAL A 300 15.15 1.31 -20.42
C VAL A 300 14.18 0.14 -20.39
N SER A 301 13.48 -0.09 -19.28
CA SER A 301 12.51 -1.17 -19.13
C SER A 301 11.31 -0.98 -20.05
N MET A 302 10.80 0.25 -20.19
CA MET A 302 9.74 0.57 -21.15
C MET A 302 10.19 0.32 -22.60
N LEU A 303 11.42 0.68 -22.96
CA LEU A 303 11.97 0.42 -24.30
C LEU A 303 12.10 -1.09 -24.56
N LEU A 304 12.62 -1.85 -23.60
CA LEU A 304 12.71 -3.32 -23.70
C LEU A 304 11.32 -3.96 -23.80
N GLY A 305 10.35 -3.47 -23.04
CA GLY A 305 8.95 -3.92 -23.15
C GLY A 305 8.37 -3.65 -24.53
N LEU A 306 8.60 -2.46 -25.10
CA LEU A 306 8.17 -2.13 -26.46
C LEU A 306 8.85 -3.03 -27.51
N LEU A 307 10.13 -3.32 -27.35
CA LEU A 307 10.86 -4.26 -28.21
C LEU A 307 10.28 -5.68 -28.09
N GLY A 308 9.94 -6.13 -26.89
CA GLY A 308 9.28 -7.42 -26.65
C GLY A 308 7.91 -7.51 -27.31
N LEU A 309 7.07 -6.48 -27.16
CA LEU A 309 5.76 -6.39 -27.82
C LEU A 309 5.91 -6.37 -29.35
N THR A 310 6.90 -5.63 -29.86
CA THR A 310 7.21 -5.61 -31.30
C THR A 310 7.66 -6.99 -31.77
N GLY A 311 8.50 -7.68 -31.00
CA GLY A 311 8.92 -9.06 -31.29
C GLY A 311 7.75 -10.04 -31.32
N LEU A 312 6.85 -9.98 -30.34
CA LEU A 312 5.61 -10.78 -30.32
C LEU A 312 4.73 -10.49 -31.54
N PHE A 313 4.58 -9.22 -31.90
CA PHE A 313 3.83 -8.83 -33.09
C PHE A 313 4.47 -9.39 -34.37
N LEU A 314 5.80 -9.30 -34.52
CA LEU A 314 6.52 -9.86 -35.67
C LEU A 314 6.39 -11.38 -35.72
N LEU A 315 6.48 -12.09 -34.59
CA LEU A 315 6.25 -13.53 -34.51
C LEU A 315 4.82 -13.91 -34.89
N SER A 316 3.82 -13.10 -34.50
CA SER A 316 2.42 -13.32 -34.90
C SER A 316 2.20 -13.16 -36.41
N ARG A 317 3.07 -12.39 -37.08
CA ARG A 317 3.07 -12.15 -38.54
C ARG A 317 3.96 -13.11 -39.29
N ALA A 318 4.90 -13.78 -38.62
CA ALA A 318 5.76 -14.77 -39.24
C ALA A 318 4.88 -15.95 -39.72
N PRO A 319 5.08 -16.42 -40.97
CA PRO A 319 4.39 -17.60 -41.44
C PRO A 319 4.72 -18.75 -40.48
N ARG A 320 3.68 -19.39 -39.93
CA ARG A 320 3.86 -20.63 -39.18
C ARG A 320 4.61 -21.58 -40.10
N PRO A 321 5.70 -22.22 -39.66
CA PRO A 321 6.26 -23.35 -40.39
C PRO A 321 5.10 -24.29 -40.73
N GLU A 322 5.06 -24.81 -41.95
CA GLU A 322 4.16 -25.91 -42.31
C GLU A 322 4.60 -27.18 -41.55
N GLU A 323 4.50 -27.15 -40.22
CA GLU A 323 4.32 -28.38 -39.47
C GLU A 323 2.88 -28.78 -39.76
N GLY A 324 2.74 -29.78 -40.64
CA GLY A 324 1.48 -30.47 -40.89
C GLY A 324 0.81 -30.80 -39.56
N PRO A 325 -0.53 -30.85 -39.52
CA PRO A 325 -1.27 -30.88 -38.26
C PRO A 325 -0.75 -32.01 -37.38
N LEU A 326 -0.08 -31.66 -36.28
CA LEU A 326 0.10 -32.60 -35.20
C LEU A 326 -1.32 -32.97 -34.74
N PRO A 327 -1.69 -34.27 -34.71
CA PRO A 327 -3.04 -34.69 -34.36
C PRO A 327 -3.24 -34.44 -32.86
N GLY A 328 -3.62 -33.21 -32.50
CA GLY A 328 -4.16 -32.87 -31.20
C GLY A 328 -5.64 -33.26 -31.16
N PRO A 329 -6.17 -33.77 -30.04
CA PRO A 329 -7.57 -34.13 -29.95
C PRO A 329 -8.43 -32.87 -30.09
N ASP A 330 -9.45 -32.96 -30.94
CA ASP A 330 -10.44 -31.91 -31.17
C ASP A 330 -11.34 -31.77 -29.93
N LEU A 331 -10.90 -30.96 -28.98
CA LEU A 331 -11.57 -30.71 -27.70
C LEU A 331 -12.93 -29.99 -27.82
N LEU A 332 -13.35 -29.60 -29.03
CA LEU A 332 -14.67 -29.03 -29.28
C LEU A 332 -15.72 -30.08 -29.70
N SER A 333 -15.32 -31.33 -29.92
CA SER A 333 -16.24 -32.39 -30.39
C SER A 333 -16.68 -33.41 -29.33
N VAL A 334 -16.19 -33.35 -28.09
CA VAL A 334 -16.43 -34.42 -27.11
C VAL A 334 -16.97 -33.88 -25.78
N GLY A 335 -18.25 -34.13 -25.55
CA GLY A 335 -18.88 -34.01 -24.25
C GLY A 335 -18.40 -35.04 -23.23
N TYR A 336 -18.54 -34.67 -21.96
CA TYR A 336 -18.47 -35.47 -20.73
C TYR A 336 -17.21 -36.30 -20.38
N ASP A 337 -16.16 -36.38 -21.19
CA ASP A 337 -14.94 -37.12 -20.78
C ASP A 337 -13.61 -36.44 -21.14
N ALA A 338 -13.56 -35.11 -20.96
CA ALA A 338 -12.37 -34.30 -21.19
C ALA A 338 -11.19 -34.66 -20.26
N SER A 339 -11.45 -35.25 -19.09
CA SER A 339 -10.43 -35.67 -18.13
C SER A 339 -9.59 -36.85 -18.63
N ALA A 340 -10.22 -37.87 -19.24
CA ALA A 340 -9.50 -39.04 -19.73
C ALA A 340 -8.57 -38.71 -20.92
N GLY A 341 -9.02 -37.79 -21.78
CA GLY A 341 -8.20 -37.29 -22.90
C GLY A 341 -7.01 -36.44 -22.43
N LEU A 342 -7.20 -35.65 -21.37
CA LEU A 342 -6.13 -34.86 -20.77
C LEU A 342 -5.10 -35.76 -20.08
N ASP A 343 -5.55 -36.77 -19.33
CA ASP A 343 -4.67 -37.72 -18.63
C ASP A 343 -3.81 -38.52 -19.62
N ALA A 344 -4.40 -39.02 -20.72
CA ALA A 344 -3.66 -39.71 -21.76
C ALA A 344 -2.61 -38.81 -22.45
N TRP A 345 -2.92 -37.51 -22.62
CA TRP A 345 -1.99 -36.55 -23.18
C TRP A 345 -0.84 -36.22 -22.22
N VAL A 346 -1.12 -36.07 -20.92
CA VAL A 346 -0.11 -35.83 -19.87
C VAL A 346 0.84 -37.03 -19.77
N VAL A 347 0.32 -38.25 -19.79
CA VAL A 347 1.14 -39.48 -19.80
C VAL A 347 2.02 -39.53 -21.04
N GLY A 348 1.47 -39.27 -22.23
CA GLY A 348 2.26 -39.25 -23.47
C GLY A 348 3.32 -38.14 -23.49
N CYS A 349 3.08 -36.99 -22.83
CA CYS A 349 4.08 -35.95 -22.66
C CYS A 349 5.18 -36.35 -21.67
N ALA A 350 4.86 -37.06 -20.60
CA ALA A 350 5.84 -37.59 -19.66
C ALA A 350 6.75 -38.63 -20.31
N GLU A 351 6.19 -39.57 -21.08
CA GLU A 351 6.96 -40.59 -21.82
C GLU A 351 7.88 -39.96 -22.86
N ARG A 352 7.42 -38.95 -23.61
CA ARG A 352 8.28 -38.21 -24.55
C ARG A 352 9.40 -37.45 -23.87
N ARG A 353 9.18 -36.95 -22.65
CA ARG A 353 10.19 -36.25 -21.85
C ARG A 353 11.24 -37.22 -21.29
N VAL A 354 10.84 -38.45 -20.97
CA VAL A 354 11.77 -39.54 -20.62
C VAL A 354 12.59 -39.97 -21.84
N ALA A 355 11.95 -40.20 -22.99
CA ALA A 355 12.64 -40.53 -24.24
C ALA A 355 13.62 -39.44 -24.70
N ALA A 356 13.28 -38.17 -24.51
CA ALA A 356 14.17 -37.04 -24.79
C ALA A 356 15.36 -36.99 -23.82
N ARG A 357 15.17 -37.33 -22.54
CA ARG A 357 16.24 -37.45 -21.55
C ARG A 357 17.17 -38.64 -21.83
N GLU A 358 16.61 -39.78 -22.25
CA GLU A 358 17.39 -40.95 -22.66
C GLU A 358 18.18 -40.69 -23.96
N ALA A 359 17.59 -39.97 -24.91
CA ALA A 359 18.31 -39.54 -26.11
C ALA A 359 19.44 -38.54 -25.79
N HIS A 360 19.26 -37.68 -24.80
CA HIS A 360 20.30 -36.76 -24.32
C HIS A 360 21.42 -37.50 -23.56
N ALA A 361 21.08 -38.46 -22.71
CA ALA A 361 22.06 -39.28 -21.99
C ALA A 361 22.91 -40.16 -22.93
N ASN A 362 22.33 -40.64 -24.04
CA ASN A 362 23.05 -41.37 -25.08
C ASN A 362 23.98 -40.49 -25.94
N LEU A 363 23.82 -39.16 -25.90
CA LEU A 363 24.75 -38.21 -26.54
C LEU A 363 25.95 -37.89 -25.64
N GLU A 364 25.83 -38.05 -24.33
CA GLU A 364 26.91 -37.80 -23.34
C GLU A 364 27.85 -39.02 -23.15
N HIS A 365 27.52 -40.19 -23.72
CA HIS A 365 28.33 -41.41 -23.62
C HIS A 365 28.98 -41.80 -24.96
N ALA A 366 29.70 -40.87 -25.59
CA ALA A 366 30.64 -41.20 -26.67
C ALA A 366 31.95 -41.75 -26.07
N PRO A 367 32.56 -42.82 -26.64
CA PRO A 367 33.74 -43.44 -26.04
C PRO A 367 34.98 -42.60 -26.32
N GLY A 368 35.52 -42.00 -25.26
CA GLY A 368 36.83 -41.35 -25.25
C GLY A 368 36.75 -39.92 -24.77
N ASP A 369 36.82 -39.74 -23.45
CA ASP A 369 37.71 -38.76 -22.83
C ASP A 369 37.83 -39.09 -21.33
N GLU A 370 39.07 -39.00 -20.85
CA GLU A 370 39.53 -39.45 -19.53
C GLU A 370 39.00 -38.56 -18.40
N ASP A 371 38.67 -39.20 -17.28
CA ASP A 371 38.21 -38.59 -16.03
C ASP A 371 39.37 -37.86 -15.32
N PRO A 372 39.19 -36.63 -14.82
CA PRO A 372 39.93 -36.16 -13.67
C PRO A 372 38.99 -35.87 -12.49
N ALA A 373 39.12 -36.76 -11.50
CA ALA A 373 39.21 -36.50 -10.06
C ALA A 373 38.36 -35.37 -9.43
N ASP A 374 37.54 -35.80 -8.45
CA ASP A 374 37.28 -35.18 -7.14
C ASP A 374 37.86 -33.77 -6.91
N GLU A 375 37.01 -32.74 -6.89
CA GLU A 375 37.12 -31.64 -5.94
C GLU A 375 35.74 -31.20 -5.44
N ASP A 376 35.62 -31.22 -4.10
CA ASP A 376 34.48 -30.82 -3.29
C ASP A 376 33.96 -29.40 -3.58
N LEU A 377 32.63 -29.23 -3.65
CA LEU A 377 31.98 -27.94 -3.41
C LEU A 377 31.13 -27.99 -2.12
N PRO A 378 31.33 -27.05 -1.18
CA PRO A 378 30.74 -27.10 0.14
C PRO A 378 29.34 -26.47 0.17
N GLY A 379 28.42 -27.07 0.92
CA GLY A 379 27.14 -26.43 1.26
C GLY A 379 25.98 -27.40 1.40
N GLY A 380 26.04 -28.29 2.38
CA GLY A 380 24.91 -29.14 2.77
C GLY A 380 23.80 -28.33 3.45
N TRP A 381 22.57 -28.47 2.94
CA TRP A 381 21.34 -28.25 3.68
C TRP A 381 20.37 -29.39 3.35
N SER A 382 20.44 -30.48 4.12
CA SER A 382 19.37 -31.47 4.21
C SER A 382 18.35 -30.98 5.22
N VAL A 383 17.10 -30.83 4.79
CA VAL A 383 15.96 -30.62 5.72
C VAL A 383 15.35 -31.99 5.98
N ASP A 384 15.62 -32.55 7.16
CA ASP A 384 14.86 -33.66 7.71
C ASP A 384 13.48 -33.13 8.15
N ILE A 385 12.42 -33.66 7.54
CA ILE A 385 11.04 -33.44 8.00
C ILE A 385 10.63 -34.70 8.75
N ASP A 386 10.75 -34.68 10.07
CA ASP A 386 10.12 -35.67 10.94
C ASP A 386 8.60 -35.41 10.99
N GLU A 387 7.84 -36.43 10.61
CA GLU A 387 6.38 -36.45 10.64
C GLU A 387 5.89 -36.72 12.09
N PRO A 388 5.03 -35.88 12.70
CA PRO A 388 4.54 -36.15 14.04
C PRO A 388 3.51 -37.29 14.04
N PRO A 389 3.47 -38.13 15.10
CA PRO A 389 2.57 -39.29 15.14
C PRO A 389 1.11 -38.87 15.26
N ALA A 390 0.25 -39.53 14.48
CA ALA A 390 -1.19 -39.39 14.52
C ALA A 390 -1.76 -39.98 15.81
N THR A 391 -2.39 -39.14 16.65
CA THR A 391 -3.27 -39.59 17.74
C THR A 391 -4.71 -39.62 17.24
N VAL A 392 -5.26 -40.82 17.16
CA VAL A 392 -6.68 -41.08 16.94
C VAL A 392 -7.36 -41.10 18.31
N ASP A 393 -8.20 -40.11 18.61
CA ASP A 393 -9.12 -40.18 19.75
C ASP A 393 -10.47 -40.74 19.27
N GLU A 394 -10.81 -41.94 19.75
CA GLU A 394 -12.17 -42.50 19.66
C GLU A 394 -13.06 -41.90 20.77
N PRO A 395 -14.38 -41.70 20.52
CA PRO A 395 -15.29 -41.16 21.52
C PRO A 395 -15.75 -42.24 22.50
N GLY A 396 -15.41 -42.09 23.77
CA GLY A 396 -15.91 -42.93 24.87
C GLY A 396 -17.23 -42.40 25.45
N GLU A 397 -18.21 -43.30 25.57
CA GLU A 397 -19.52 -43.13 26.21
C GLU A 397 -19.47 -42.74 27.69
N THR A 398 -20.59 -42.15 28.11
CA THR A 398 -21.03 -41.67 29.43
C THR A 398 -20.79 -42.58 30.64
N ALA A 399 -20.48 -41.95 31.78
CA ALA A 399 -21.18 -42.10 33.07
C ALA A 399 -20.92 -40.90 33.98
#